data_AF-A0A0F9L6P0-F1
#
_entry.id   AF-A0A0F9L6P0-F1
#
_cell.length_a   1.000
_cell.length_b   1.000
_cell.length_c   1.000
_cell.angle_alpha   90.00
_cell.angle_beta   90.00
_cell.angle_gamma   90.00
#
_symmetry.space_group_name_H-M   'P 1'
#
loop_
_entity.id
_entity.type
_entity.pdbx_description
1 polymer ?
#
loop_
_entity_poly.entity_id
_entity_poly.type
_entity_poly.pdbx_seq_one_letter_code
_entity_poly.pdbx_strand_id
1 'polypeptide(L)'
;MHIRNRNDLFKILEENSPSPAISAALDTGGIELLGGFKRVPPSDRSAWIIIITSRRKSVWNVVLTVYEHPARVSTWVVQRIPWEHWIGKTDRDAGIYDGDNPIEYEKRRQKARKTNGYKE
;
A
#
# COMPACT_ATOMS: atom_id res chain seq x y z
N MET A 1 -13.03 11.08 -7.85
CA MET A 1 -11.85 10.26 -8.21
C MET A 1 -12.24 8.81 -8.05
N HIS A 2 -12.31 8.02 -9.12
CA HIS A 2 -12.74 6.61 -9.04
C HIS A 2 -11.54 5.69 -9.23
N ILE A 3 -11.08 5.07 -8.15
CA ILE A 3 -10.07 4.01 -8.23
C ILE A 3 -10.82 2.71 -8.50
N ARG A 4 -10.76 2.21 -9.73
CA ARG A 4 -11.40 0.95 -10.11
C ARG A 4 -10.40 -0.19 -10.10
N ASN A 5 -9.20 0.06 -10.64
CA ASN A 5 -8.23 -0.97 -10.91
C ASN A 5 -6.83 -0.57 -10.41
N ARG A 6 -5.93 -1.56 -10.30
CA ARG A 6 -4.51 -1.37 -9.92
C ARG A 6 -3.81 -0.29 -10.77
N ASN A 7 -4.14 -0.21 -12.06
CA ASN A 7 -3.55 0.78 -12.96
C ASN A 7 -3.94 2.23 -12.60
N ASP A 8 -5.14 2.47 -12.06
CA ASP A 8 -5.52 3.80 -11.58
C ASP A 8 -4.64 4.22 -10.40
N LEU A 9 -4.40 3.31 -9.45
CA LEU A 9 -3.51 3.57 -8.31
C LEU A 9 -2.11 3.96 -8.77
N PHE A 10 -1.58 3.29 -9.78
CA PHE A 10 -0.24 3.56 -10.29
C PHE A 10 -0.13 4.89 -11.00
N LYS A 11 -1.13 5.26 -11.82
CA LYS A 11 -1.18 6.60 -12.44
C LYS A 11 -1.21 7.70 -11.39
N ILE A 12 -2.07 7.54 -10.38
CA ILE A 12 -2.18 8.49 -9.28
C ILE A 12 -0.84 8.63 -8.54
N LEU A 13 -0.15 7.51 -8.33
CA LEU A 13 1.13 7.48 -7.65
C LEU A 13 2.27 8.09 -8.47
N GLU A 14 2.21 7.96 -9.80
CA GLU A 14 3.15 8.62 -10.71
C GLU A 14 2.98 10.15 -10.65
N GLU A 15 1.74 10.64 -10.72
CA GLU A 15 1.41 12.06 -10.63
C GLU A 15 1.69 12.67 -9.24
N ASN A 16 1.55 11.87 -8.18
CA ASN A 16 1.72 12.31 -6.80
C ASN A 16 2.92 11.63 -6.14
N SER A 17 4.00 11.38 -6.87
CA SER A 17 5.13 10.62 -6.33
C SER A 17 5.80 11.36 -5.16
N PRO A 18 6.06 10.69 -4.02
CA PRO A 18 6.68 11.35 -2.86
C PRO A 18 8.16 11.69 -3.09
N SER A 19 8.80 11.13 -4.12
CA SER A 19 10.19 11.42 -4.47
C SER A 19 10.46 11.17 -5.95
N PRO A 20 11.31 11.97 -6.62
CA PRO A 20 11.74 11.71 -8.00
C PRO A 20 12.38 10.32 -8.21
N ALA A 21 13.09 9.81 -7.19
CA ALA A 21 13.70 8.47 -7.26
C ALA A 21 12.65 7.36 -7.30
N ILE A 22 11.53 7.55 -6.59
CA ILE A 22 10.41 6.62 -6.59
C ILE A 22 9.67 6.69 -7.93
N SER A 23 9.45 7.89 -8.46
CA SER A 23 8.88 8.09 -9.81
C SER A 23 9.71 7.37 -10.89
N ALA A 24 11.04 7.53 -10.89
CA ALA A 24 11.91 6.79 -11.82
C ALA A 24 11.88 5.27 -11.62
N ALA A 25 11.69 4.81 -10.37
CA ALA A 25 11.56 3.40 -10.06
C ALA A 25 10.19 2.81 -10.45
N LEU A 26 9.15 3.63 -10.59
CA LEU A 26 7.85 3.20 -11.13
C LEU A 26 7.95 2.84 -12.62
N ASP A 27 8.72 3.62 -13.39
CA ASP A 27 8.91 3.36 -14.83
C ASP A 27 9.82 2.15 -15.09
N THR A 28 10.91 2.04 -14.32
CA THR A 28 12.00 1.10 -14.64
C THR A 28 12.10 -0.11 -13.73
N GLY A 29 11.43 -0.08 -12.57
CA GLY A 29 11.58 -1.04 -11.48
C GLY A 29 10.44 -2.06 -11.37
N GLY A 30 10.41 -2.75 -10.25
CA GLY A 30 9.34 -3.67 -9.87
C GLY A 30 8.33 -2.97 -8.96
N ILE A 31 7.05 -3.21 -9.21
CA ILE A 31 5.93 -2.66 -8.41
C ILE A 31 5.11 -3.83 -7.88
N GLU A 32 4.89 -3.85 -6.57
CA GLU A 32 4.06 -4.83 -5.87
C GLU A 32 3.00 -4.11 -5.03
N LEU A 33 1.73 -4.38 -5.29
CA LEU A 33 0.61 -3.85 -4.51
C LEU A 33 0.36 -4.76 -3.31
N LEU A 34 0.52 -4.23 -2.09
CA LEU A 34 0.20 -4.99 -0.87
C LEU A 34 -1.30 -5.02 -0.57
N GLY A 35 -2.08 -4.18 -1.26
CA GLY A 35 -3.50 -4.04 -1.06
C GLY A 35 -3.86 -2.93 -0.09
N GLY A 36 -5.05 -3.04 0.48
CA GLY A 36 -5.64 -2.03 1.34
C GLY A 36 -5.33 -2.24 2.82
N PHE A 37 -5.19 -1.14 3.52
CA PHE A 37 -4.99 -1.08 4.96
C PHE A 37 -6.01 -0.12 5.56
N LYS A 38 -6.60 -0.49 6.70
CA LYS A 38 -7.58 0.36 7.40
C LYS A 38 -6.93 1.60 8.03
N ARG A 39 -5.67 1.48 8.44
CA ARG A 39 -4.91 2.50 9.14
C ARG A 39 -3.44 2.37 8.78
N VAL A 40 -2.81 3.48 8.40
CA VAL A 40 -1.38 3.53 8.06
C VAL A 40 -0.76 4.82 8.60
N PRO A 41 0.12 4.74 9.62
CA PRO A 41 0.76 5.92 10.19
C PRO A 41 1.46 6.80 9.13
N PRO A 42 1.40 8.14 9.28
CA PRO A 42 0.81 8.91 10.38
C PRO A 42 -0.71 9.13 10.26
N SER A 43 -1.39 8.48 9.31
CA SER A 43 -2.82 8.66 9.04
C SER A 43 -3.67 7.54 9.66
N ASP A 44 -4.82 7.92 10.21
CA ASP A 44 -5.82 6.97 10.71
C ASP A 44 -6.83 6.52 9.65
N ARG A 45 -6.59 6.91 8.40
CA ARG A 45 -7.46 6.60 7.26
C ARG A 45 -7.03 5.33 6.54
N SER A 46 -8.00 4.78 5.83
CA SER A 46 -7.74 3.70 4.88
C SER A 46 -6.81 4.20 3.78
N ALA A 47 -5.84 3.35 3.43
CA ALA A 47 -4.84 3.64 2.43
C ALA A 47 -4.39 2.34 1.75
N TRP A 48 -3.79 2.49 0.58
CA TRP A 48 -3.10 1.39 -0.10
C TRP A 48 -1.61 1.48 0.18
N ILE A 49 -0.95 0.34 0.31
CA ILE A 49 0.51 0.29 0.39
C ILE A 49 1.04 -0.43 -0.85
N ILE A 50 2.03 0.17 -1.49
CA ILE A 50 2.65 -0.29 -2.71
C ILE A 50 4.16 -0.35 -2.46
N ILE A 51 4.76 -1.51 -2.67
CA ILE A 51 6.21 -1.68 -2.63
C ILE A 51 6.77 -1.35 -4.01
N ILE A 52 7.74 -0.46 -4.05
CA ILE A 52 8.45 -0.09 -5.26
C ILE A 52 9.91 -0.49 -5.08
N THR A 53 10.42 -1.27 -6.03
CA THR A 53 11.80 -1.73 -6.06
C THR A 53 12.49 -1.17 -7.29
N SER A 54 13.50 -0.33 -7.10
CA SER A 54 14.32 0.15 -8.23
C SER A 54 15.18 -0.97 -8.82
N ARG A 55 15.66 -0.76 -10.06
CA ARG A 55 16.68 -1.64 -10.68
C ARG A 55 17.95 -1.79 -9.84
N ARG A 56 18.28 -0.78 -9.04
CA ARG A 56 19.42 -0.78 -8.12
C ARG A 56 19.13 -1.45 -6.77
N LYS A 57 18.01 -2.19 -6.67
CA LYS A 57 17.56 -2.95 -5.49
C LYS A 57 17.19 -2.11 -4.26
N SER A 58 17.04 -0.79 -4.40
CA SER A 58 16.43 0.04 -3.36
C SER A 58 14.92 -0.22 -3.31
N VAL A 59 14.37 -0.38 -2.11
CA VAL A 59 12.96 -0.73 -1.86
C VAL A 59 12.30 0.37 -1.04
N TRP A 60 11.11 0.81 -1.45
CA TRP A 60 10.28 1.78 -0.73
C TRP A 60 8.87 1.23 -0.54
N ASN A 61 8.32 1.34 0.67
CA ASN A 61 6.91 1.08 0.93
C ASN A 61 6.16 2.41 0.86
N VAL A 62 5.47 2.64 -0.24
CA VAL A 62 4.76 3.89 -0.50
C VAL A 62 3.30 3.71 -0.15
N VAL A 63 2.78 4.66 0.62
CA VAL A 63 1.38 4.72 1.00
C VAL A 63 0.66 5.67 0.07
N LEU A 64 -0.55 5.33 -0.34
CA LEU A 64 -1.44 6.18 -1.11
C LEU A 64 -2.79 6.25 -0.40
N THR A 65 -3.24 7.45 -0.07
CA THR A 65 -4.57 7.70 0.49
C THR A 65 -5.31 8.76 -0.33
N VAL A 66 -6.63 8.65 -0.38
CA VAL A 66 -7.51 9.60 -1.05
C VAL A 66 -8.44 10.24 -0.03
N TYR A 67 -8.52 11.56 -0.05
CA TYR A 67 -9.47 12.33 0.72
C TYR A 67 -10.63 12.71 -0.20
N GLU A 68 -11.85 12.60 0.29
CA GLU A 68 -13.05 12.95 -0.48
C GLU A 68 -13.44 14.43 -0.32
N HIS A 69 -13.09 15.06 0.82
CA HIS A 69 -13.47 16.43 1.14
C HIS A 69 -12.35 17.21 1.87
N PRO A 70 -11.63 18.13 1.18
CA PRO A 70 -11.59 18.30 -0.27
C PRO A 70 -10.97 17.08 -0.96
N ALA A 71 -11.28 16.89 -2.24
CA ALA A 71 -10.69 15.82 -3.05
C ALA A 71 -9.18 16.05 -3.18
N ARG A 72 -8.38 15.24 -2.49
CA ARG A 72 -6.91 15.30 -2.57
C ARG A 72 -6.30 13.92 -2.41
N VAL A 73 -5.13 13.74 -2.99
CA VAL A 73 -4.31 12.52 -2.82
C VAL A 73 -3.18 12.87 -1.88
N SER A 74 -2.79 11.93 -1.03
CA SER A 74 -1.53 12.06 -0.29
C SER A 74 -0.75 10.77 -0.37
N THR A 75 0.55 10.93 -0.56
CA THR A 75 1.51 9.86 -0.68
C THR A 75 2.67 10.11 0.26
N TRP A 76 3.17 9.04 0.88
CA TRP A 76 4.34 9.12 1.75
C TRP A 76 5.01 7.75 1.84
N VAL A 77 6.24 7.71 2.33
CA VAL A 77 6.99 6.46 2.54
C VAL A 77 6.84 6.03 3.99
N VAL A 78 6.62 4.73 4.21
CA VAL A 78 6.64 4.11 5.55
C VAL A 78 7.76 3.09 5.66
N GLN A 79 8.47 3.09 6.79
CA GLN A 79 9.52 2.11 7.04
C GLN A 79 8.94 0.76 7.46
N ARG A 80 7.88 0.76 8.27
CA ARG A 80 7.21 -0.44 8.77
C ARG A 80 5.80 -0.52 8.21
N ILE A 81 5.47 -1.66 7.62
CA ILE A 81 4.13 -1.95 7.13
C ILE A 81 3.25 -2.42 8.31
N PRO A 82 2.12 -1.76 8.59
CA PRO A 82 1.21 -2.15 9.67
C PRO A 82 0.31 -3.31 9.23
N TRP A 83 0.89 -4.50 9.09
CA TRP A 83 0.21 -5.72 8.64
C TRP A 83 -1.05 -6.06 9.46
N GLU A 84 -1.10 -5.67 10.73
CA GLU A 84 -2.28 -5.82 11.59
C GLU A 84 -3.52 -5.11 11.05
N HIS A 85 -3.34 -4.07 10.23
CA HIS A 85 -4.41 -3.26 9.65
C HIS A 85 -4.73 -3.62 8.20
N TRP A 86 -4.11 -4.65 7.64
CA TRP A 86 -4.44 -5.13 6.30
C TRP A 86 -5.90 -5.60 6.23
N ILE A 87 -6.63 -5.16 5.20
CA ILE A 87 -8.08 -5.41 5.02
C ILE A 87 -8.40 -6.26 3.79
N GLY A 88 -7.38 -6.78 3.11
CA GLY A 88 -7.58 -7.67 1.98
C GLY A 88 -8.39 -8.91 2.35
N LYS A 89 -9.04 -9.46 1.34
CA LYS A 89 -9.83 -10.68 1.40
C LYS A 89 -9.19 -11.74 0.52
N THR A 90 -9.14 -12.96 1.03
CA THR A 90 -8.64 -14.13 0.29
C THR A 90 -9.78 -14.97 -0.30
N ASP A 91 -11.03 -14.63 0.04
CA ASP A 91 -12.27 -15.39 -0.24
C ASP A 91 -13.02 -14.96 -1.52
N ARG A 92 -12.45 -14.04 -2.32
CA ARG A 92 -13.06 -13.50 -3.54
C ARG A 92 -12.00 -13.23 -4.62
N ASP A 93 -12.44 -12.90 -5.85
CA ASP A 93 -11.56 -12.36 -6.90
C ASP A 93 -10.72 -11.18 -6.37
N ALA A 94 -9.41 -11.24 -6.64
CA ALA A 94 -8.44 -10.28 -6.12
C ALA A 94 -8.72 -8.87 -6.65
N GLY A 95 -9.21 -8.01 -5.77
CA GLY A 95 -9.39 -6.59 -6.01
C GLY A 95 -8.18 -5.76 -5.58
N ILE A 96 -8.26 -4.44 -5.79
CA ILE A 96 -7.23 -3.47 -5.37
C ILE A 96 -6.93 -3.49 -3.86
N TYR A 97 -7.82 -4.06 -3.05
CA TYR A 97 -7.66 -4.18 -1.60
C TYR A 97 -6.93 -5.46 -1.18
N ASP A 98 -6.88 -6.45 -2.05
CA ASP A 98 -6.36 -7.79 -1.74
C ASP A 98 -4.85 -7.87 -2.09
N GLY A 99 -4.39 -7.01 -3.01
CA GLY A 99 -2.99 -6.94 -3.41
C GLY A 99 -2.54 -8.09 -4.30
N ASP A 100 -1.25 -8.12 -4.64
CA ASP A 100 -0.69 -9.05 -5.61
C ASP A 100 -0.48 -10.47 -5.02
N ASN A 101 -0.31 -10.60 -3.69
CA ASN A 101 -0.17 -11.88 -2.99
C ASN A 101 -1.01 -11.97 -1.69
N PRO A 102 -2.35 -12.04 -1.81
CA PRO A 102 -3.26 -11.95 -0.66
C PRO A 102 -3.06 -13.07 0.37
N ILE A 103 -2.68 -14.27 -0.07
CA ILE A 103 -2.44 -15.42 0.84
C ILE A 103 -1.25 -15.15 1.77
N GLU A 104 -0.16 -14.61 1.23
CA GLU A 104 1.03 -14.28 2.00
C GLU A 104 0.77 -13.08 2.94
N TYR A 105 0.01 -12.10 2.48
CA TYR A 105 -0.35 -10.92 3.26
C TYR A 105 -1.24 -11.25 4.45
N GLU A 106 -2.20 -12.18 4.29
CA GLU A 106 -3.00 -12.68 5.41
C GLU A 106 -2.12 -13.40 6.45
N LYS A 107 -1.14 -14.21 6.03
CA LYS A 107 -0.17 -14.82 6.97
C LYS A 107 0.61 -13.76 7.75
N ARG A 108 1.07 -12.70 7.07
CA ARG A 108 1.79 -11.58 7.72
C ARG A 108 0.89 -10.82 8.68
N ARG A 109 -0.38 -10.60 8.34
CA ARG A 109 -1.39 -10.00 9.22
C ARG A 109 -1.61 -10.85 10.47
N GLN A 110 -1.82 -12.16 10.32
CA GLN A 110 -2.01 -13.07 11.47
C GLN A 110 -0.78 -13.07 12.38
N LYS A 111 0.43 -13.11 11.81
CA LYS A 111 1.67 -12.99 12.58
C LYS A 111 1.76 -11.67 13.33
N ALA A 112 1.48 -10.55 12.65
CA ALA A 112 1.51 -9.22 13.26
C ALA A 112 0.49 -9.08 14.41
N ARG A 113 -0.73 -9.61 14.24
CA ARG A 113 -1.75 -9.62 15.30
C ARG A 113 -1.34 -10.46 16.50
N LYS A 114 -0.67 -11.59 16.30
CA LYS A 114 -0.11 -12.40 17.41
C LYS A 114 1.01 -11.67 18.14
N THR A 115 1.89 -10.97 17.42
CA THR A 115 2.99 -10.20 18.03
C THR A 115 2.48 -8.94 18.76
N ASN A 116 1.44 -8.27 18.26
CA ASN A 116 0.84 -7.11 18.92
C ASN A 116 -0.14 -7.48 20.06
N GLY A 117 -0.53 -8.77 20.14
CA GLY A 117 -1.39 -9.31 21.20
C GLY A 117 -0.70 -9.52 22.56
N TYR A 118 0.57 -9.13 22.69
CA TYR A 118 1.25 -8.91 23.97
C TYR A 118 1.29 -7.41 24.24
N LYS A 119 0.17 -6.87 24.70
CA LYS A 119 0.07 -5.69 25.56
C LYS A 119 -1.36 -5.64 26.08
N GLU A 120 -1.45 -5.90 27.38
CA GLU A 120 -2.61 -5.87 28.26
C GLU A 120 -3.43 -4.57 28.14
#